data_AF-A0AAU5Z5P9-F1
#
_entry.id   AF-A0AAU5Z5P9-F1
#
_cell.length_a   1.000
_cell.length_b   1.000
_cell.length_c   1.000
_cell.angle_alpha   90.00
_cell.angle_beta   90.00
_cell.angle_gamma   90.00
#
_symmetry.space_group_name_H-M   'P 1'
#
loop_
_entity.id
_entity.type
_entity.pdbx_description
1 polymer ?
#
loop_
_entity_poly.entity_id
_entity_poly.type
_entity_poly.pdbx_seq_one_letter_code
_entity_poly.pdbx_strand_id
1 'polypeptide(L)'
;MRAQLLPRFLGLLTLGYGAYTAARPDSLIRAADLADGLPIGRSGRVLGTVIGVRDVLSGATMLLAPAGRPLQAAIVARVACDLTDVAGFGLAGPPRSRAKVAGIAAGWGLLCASSLAAARDRR
;
A
#
# COMPACT_ATOMS: atom_id res chain seq x y z
N MET A 1 20.17 -12.83 -9.15
CA MET A 1 18.94 -12.43 -9.89
C MET A 1 17.65 -12.68 -9.10
N ARG A 2 17.50 -13.83 -8.43
CA ARG A 2 16.25 -14.23 -7.75
C ARG A 2 15.82 -13.33 -6.58
N ALA A 3 16.75 -12.77 -5.81
CA ALA A 3 16.42 -11.93 -4.64
C ALA A 3 15.64 -10.64 -5.00
N GLN A 4 15.88 -10.06 -6.18
CA GLN A 4 15.15 -8.86 -6.61
C GLN A 4 13.77 -9.16 -7.18
N LEU A 5 13.39 -10.43 -7.33
CA LEU A 5 12.06 -10.77 -7.81
C LEU A 5 11.01 -10.47 -6.75
N LEU A 6 11.35 -10.63 -5.46
CA LEU A 6 10.42 -10.35 -4.37
C LEU A 6 9.96 -8.88 -4.35
N PRO A 7 10.84 -7.86 -4.26
CA PRO A 7 10.38 -6.47 -4.25
C PRO A 7 9.68 -6.06 -5.56
N ARG A 8 10.06 -6.63 -6.71
CA ARG A 8 9.34 -6.40 -7.98
C ARG A 8 7.95 -7.01 -7.98
N PHE A 9 7.81 -8.23 -7.48
CA PHE A 9 6.54 -8.92 -7.35
C PHE A 9 5.60 -8.18 -6.39
N LEU A 10 6.12 -7.75 -5.23
CA LEU A 10 5.38 -6.90 -4.30
C LEU A 10 4.98 -5.58 -4.97
N GLY A 11 5.89 -4.93 -5.71
CA GLY A 11 5.59 -3.73 -6.49
C GLY A 11 4.47 -3.95 -7.51
N LEU A 12 4.48 -5.08 -8.22
CA LEU A 12 3.42 -5.46 -9.15
C LEU A 12 2.08 -5.67 -8.46
N LEU A 13 2.06 -6.35 -7.31
CA LEU A 13 0.83 -6.57 -6.54
C LEU A 13 0.27 -5.24 -6.01
N THR A 14 1.11 -4.37 -5.44
CA THR A 14 0.73 -3.03 -4.99
C THR A 14 0.17 -2.21 -6.15
N LEU A 15 0.84 -2.23 -7.31
CA LEU A 15 0.37 -1.54 -8.51
C LEU A 15 -1.02 -2.04 -8.93
N GLY A 16 -1.18 -3.37 -9.02
CA GLY A 16 -2.44 -3.98 -9.44
C GLY A 16 -3.60 -3.67 -8.50
N TYR A 17 -3.37 -3.79 -7.19
CA TYR A 17 -4.37 -3.47 -6.17
C TYR A 17 -4.67 -1.97 -6.10
N GLY A 18 -3.65 -1.13 -6.25
CA GLY A 18 -3.79 0.32 -6.35
C GLY A 18 -4.63 0.73 -7.56
N ALA A 19 -4.39 0.13 -8.73
CA ALA A 19 -5.15 0.38 -9.95
C ALA A 19 -6.61 -0.05 -9.80
N TYR A 20 -6.85 -1.21 -9.19
CA TYR A 20 -8.20 -1.66 -8.84
C TYR A 20 -8.90 -0.66 -7.92
N THR A 21 -8.22 -0.19 -6.87
CA THR A 21 -8.76 0.77 -5.91
C THR A 21 -9.01 2.13 -6.54
N ALA A 22 -8.12 2.60 -7.42
CA ALA A 22 -8.31 3.86 -8.14
C ALA A 22 -9.51 3.81 -9.10
N ALA A 23 -9.71 2.67 -9.78
CA ALA A 23 -10.86 2.45 -10.67
C ALA A 23 -12.17 2.19 -9.90
N ARG A 24 -12.09 1.64 -8.69
CA ARG A 24 -13.22 1.38 -7.79
C ARG A 24 -12.95 1.95 -6.40
N PRO A 25 -12.96 3.29 -6.24
CA PRO A 25 -12.55 3.93 -4.98
C PRO A 25 -13.43 3.53 -3.80
N ASP A 26 -14.69 3.17 -4.07
CA ASP A 26 -15.62 2.65 -3.08
C ASP A 26 -15.12 1.36 -2.39
N SER A 27 -14.31 0.55 -3.06
CA SER A 27 -13.89 -0.76 -2.54
C SER A 27 -13.11 -0.64 -1.22
N LEU A 28 -12.15 0.28 -1.16
CA LEU A 28 -11.35 0.53 0.04
C LEU A 28 -12.21 1.13 1.16
N ILE A 29 -13.07 2.08 0.83
CA ILE A 29 -13.94 2.76 1.80
C ILE A 29 -14.92 1.78 2.45
N ARG A 30 -15.48 0.84 1.67
CA ARG A 30 -16.32 -0.24 2.20
C ARG A 30 -15.51 -1.22 3.05
N ALA A 31 -14.34 -1.64 2.58
CA ALA A 31 -13.48 -2.58 3.30
C ALA A 31 -13.01 -2.02 4.65
N ALA A 32 -12.80 -0.69 4.72
CA ALA A 32 -12.44 0.04 5.92
C ALA A 32 -13.64 0.48 6.78
N ASP A 33 -14.87 0.17 6.36
CA ASP A 33 -16.11 0.53 7.06
C ASP A 33 -16.28 2.05 7.29
N LEU A 34 -15.63 2.87 6.47
CA LEU A 34 -15.61 4.34 6.63
C LEU A 34 -16.94 5.02 6.30
N ALA A 35 -17.86 4.29 5.67
CA ALA A 35 -19.17 4.78 5.33
C ALA A 35 -20.24 4.47 6.38
N ASP A 36 -19.93 3.61 7.37
CA ASP A 36 -20.85 3.23 8.47
C ASP A 36 -22.27 2.89 7.99
N GLY A 37 -22.36 2.05 6.95
CA GLY A 37 -23.64 1.65 6.34
C GLY A 37 -24.32 2.70 5.44
N LEU A 38 -23.78 3.92 5.35
CA LEU A 38 -24.29 4.99 4.49
C LEU A 38 -23.73 4.92 3.06
N PRO A 39 -24.38 5.58 2.09
CA PRO A 39 -23.80 5.76 0.76
C PRO A 39 -22.45 6.48 0.82
N ILE A 40 -21.49 6.02 0.01
CA ILE A 40 -20.16 6.63 -0.05
C ILE A 40 -20.27 8.02 -0.67
N GLY A 41 -19.90 9.04 0.11
CA GLY A 41 -19.87 10.43 -0.32
C GLY A 41 -18.65 10.78 -1.20
N ARG A 42 -18.61 12.02 -1.69
CA ARG A 42 -17.50 12.54 -2.50
C ARG A 42 -16.15 12.40 -1.80
N SER A 43 -16.07 12.74 -0.51
CA SER A 43 -14.81 12.67 0.26
C SER A 43 -14.26 11.26 0.38
N GLY A 44 -15.13 10.25 0.56
CA GLY A 44 -14.74 8.84 0.57
C GLY A 44 -14.17 8.41 -0.78
N ARG A 45 -14.82 8.77 -1.89
CA ARG A 45 -14.29 8.50 -3.23
C ARG A 45 -12.94 9.16 -3.47
N VAL A 46 -12.78 10.43 -3.08
CA VAL A 46 -11.50 11.14 -3.19
C VAL A 46 -10.41 10.42 -2.39
N LEU A 47 -10.68 10.04 -1.15
CA LEU A 47 -9.73 9.30 -0.31
C LEU A 47 -9.33 7.97 -0.96
N GLY A 48 -10.31 7.18 -1.41
CA GLY A 48 -10.08 5.90 -2.08
C GLY A 48 -9.25 6.06 -3.36
N THR A 49 -9.57 7.05 -4.19
CA THR A 49 -8.79 7.35 -5.41
C THR A 49 -7.37 7.77 -5.08
N VAL A 50 -7.17 8.67 -4.11
CA VAL A 50 -5.82 9.14 -3.73
C VAL A 50 -4.96 7.99 -3.22
N ILE A 51 -5.50 7.13 -2.35
CA ILE A 51 -4.79 5.94 -1.86
C ILE A 51 -4.47 4.99 -3.02
N GLY A 52 -5.46 4.70 -3.88
CA GLY A 52 -5.26 3.85 -5.04
C GLY A 52 -4.16 4.36 -5.98
N VAL A 53 -4.17 5.66 -6.32
CA VAL A 53 -3.15 6.28 -7.17
C VAL A 53 -1.77 6.26 -6.51
N ARG A 54 -1.67 6.54 -5.20
CA ARG A 54 -0.42 6.41 -4.43
C ARG A 54 0.15 5.00 -4.52
N ASP A 55 -0.71 3.99 -4.41
CA ASP A 55 -0.31 2.58 -4.50
C ASP A 55 0.14 2.21 -5.93
N VAL A 56 -0.53 2.73 -6.97
CA VAL A 56 -0.05 2.61 -8.36
C VAL A 56 1.35 3.20 -8.52
N LEU A 57 1.56 4.44 -8.07
CA LEU A 57 2.85 5.13 -8.24
C LEU A 57 3.98 4.45 -7.46
N SER A 58 3.75 4.13 -6.19
CA SER A 58 4.74 3.44 -5.35
C SER A 58 5.04 2.02 -5.85
N GLY A 59 4.01 1.27 -6.25
CA GLY A 59 4.16 -0.06 -6.84
C GLY A 59 4.92 -0.05 -8.17
N ALA A 60 4.58 0.88 -9.08
CA ALA A 60 5.30 1.07 -10.34
C ALA A 60 6.78 1.41 -10.11
N THR A 61 7.06 2.27 -9.11
CA THR A 61 8.43 2.63 -8.75
C THR A 61 9.20 1.41 -8.25
N MET A 62 8.62 0.58 -7.39
CA MET A 62 9.25 -0.68 -6.94
C MET A 62 9.46 -1.68 -8.08
N LEU A 63 8.53 -1.75 -9.04
CA LEU A 63 8.60 -2.65 -10.17
C LEU A 63 9.72 -2.27 -11.16
N LEU A 64 9.88 -0.97 -11.42
CA LEU A 64 10.71 -0.43 -12.49
C LEU A 64 12.07 0.10 -12.02
N ALA A 65 12.24 0.42 -10.74
CA ALA A 65 13.48 1.02 -10.25
C ALA A 65 14.72 0.13 -10.50
N PRO A 66 15.87 0.74 -10.86
CA PRO A 66 17.13 0.03 -10.93
C PRO A 66 17.50 -0.63 -9.60
N ALA A 67 18.17 -1.78 -9.69
CA ALA A 67 18.71 -2.48 -8.54
C ALA A 67 19.62 -1.59 -7.68
N GLY A 68 19.63 -1.84 -6.36
CA GLY A 68 20.47 -1.11 -5.41
C GLY A 68 19.71 0.03 -4.73
N ARG A 69 20.36 1.18 -4.54
CA ARG A 69 19.81 2.32 -3.79
C ARG A 69 18.46 2.83 -4.31
N PRO A 70 18.21 2.95 -5.64
CA PRO A 70 16.90 3.40 -6.12
C PRO A 70 15.75 2.47 -5.72
N LEU A 71 15.91 1.16 -5.90
CA LEU A 71 14.92 0.18 -5.47
C LEU A 71 14.73 0.17 -3.94
N GLN A 72 15.82 0.32 -3.17
CA GLN A 72 15.73 0.42 -1.71
C GLN A 72 14.92 1.65 -1.28
N ALA A 73 15.14 2.82 -1.91
CA ALA A 73 14.36 4.02 -1.63
C ALA A 73 12.88 3.83 -1.98
N ALA A 74 12.58 3.17 -3.11
CA ALA A 74 11.21 2.84 -3.49
C ALA A 74 10.52 1.94 -2.46
N ILE A 75 11.20 0.91 -1.96
CA ILE A 75 10.69 0.03 -0.90
C ILE A 75 10.44 0.82 0.40
N VAL A 76 11.39 1.66 0.82
CA VAL A 76 11.24 2.48 2.03
C VAL A 76 10.04 3.43 1.92
N ALA A 77 9.86 4.08 0.76
CA ALA A 77 8.72 4.94 0.51
C ALA A 77 7.39 4.17 0.59
N ARG A 78 7.33 2.94 0.06
CA ARG A 78 6.15 2.08 0.19
C ARG A 78 5.87 1.70 1.64
N VAL A 79 6.89 1.27 2.38
CA VAL A 79 6.75 0.96 3.81
C VAL A 79 6.25 2.19 4.59
N ALA A 80 6.74 3.38 4.27
CA ALA A 80 6.24 4.61 4.87
C ALA A 80 4.75 4.84 4.56
N CYS A 81 4.30 4.59 3.34
CA CYS A 81 2.87 4.64 2.98
C CYS A 81 2.05 3.64 3.80
N ASP A 82 2.52 2.41 3.97
CA ASP A 82 1.83 1.39 4.77
C ASP A 82 1.75 1.81 6.25
N LEU A 83 2.81 2.40 6.80
CA LEU A 83 2.81 2.94 8.16
C LEU A 83 1.83 4.10 8.32
N THR A 84 1.68 4.97 7.32
CA THR A 84 0.65 6.02 7.35
C THR A 84 -0.76 5.45 7.34
N ASP A 85 -0.99 4.30 6.69
CA ASP A 85 -2.28 3.62 6.69
C ASP A 85 -2.55 2.96 8.04
N VAL A 86 -1.55 2.33 8.65
CA VAL A 86 -1.62 1.80 10.03
C VAL A 86 -2.00 2.90 11.00
N ALA A 87 -1.32 4.05 10.95
CA ALA A 87 -1.59 5.18 11.82
C ALA A 87 -2.97 5.79 11.53
N GLY A 88 -3.29 6.08 10.27
CA GLY A 88 -4.55 6.69 9.86
C GLY A 88 -5.76 5.84 10.22
N PHE A 89 -5.79 4.59 9.75
CA PHE A 89 -6.91 3.68 10.03
C PHE A 89 -6.91 3.18 11.47
N GLY A 90 -5.75 2.97 12.10
CA GLY A 90 -5.66 2.50 13.48
C GLY A 90 -6.08 3.54 14.53
N LEU A 91 -5.71 4.81 14.30
CA LEU A 91 -6.01 5.90 15.25
C LEU A 91 -7.36 6.56 15.00
N ALA A 92 -7.73 6.77 13.73
CA ALA A 92 -8.91 7.55 13.35
C ALA A 92 -10.00 6.71 12.65
N GLY A 93 -9.76 5.41 12.41
CA GLY A 93 -10.74 4.53 11.78
C GLY A 93 -11.87 4.07 12.73
N PRO A 94 -12.99 3.58 12.17
CA PRO A 94 -14.12 3.08 12.94
C PRO A 94 -13.70 1.95 13.90
N PRO A 95 -14.20 1.92 15.15
CA PRO A 95 -13.77 0.94 16.16
C PRO A 95 -13.90 -0.52 15.71
N ARG A 96 -14.93 -0.83 14.91
CA ARG A 96 -15.24 -2.17 14.43
C ARG A 96 -14.25 -2.68 13.38
N SER A 97 -13.67 -1.79 12.58
CA SER A 97 -12.82 -2.14 11.43
C SER A 97 -11.35 -1.76 11.63
N ARG A 98 -11.04 -0.78 12.49
CA ARG A 98 -9.69 -0.19 12.64
C ARG A 98 -8.58 -1.23 12.86
N ALA A 99 -8.81 -2.22 13.73
CA ALA A 99 -7.80 -3.23 14.04
C ALA A 99 -7.51 -4.13 12.83
N LYS A 100 -8.56 -4.52 12.09
CA LYS A 100 -8.43 -5.32 10.87
C LYS A 100 -7.70 -4.53 9.78
N VAL A 101 -8.12 -3.30 9.52
CA VAL A 101 -7.54 -2.47 8.45
C VAL A 101 -6.09 -2.13 8.76
N ALA A 102 -5.80 -1.70 9.99
CA ALA A 102 -4.43 -1.46 10.44
C ALA A 102 -3.59 -2.75 10.38
N GLY A 103 -4.15 -3.91 10.74
CA GLY A 103 -3.46 -5.19 10.62
C GLY A 103 -3.10 -5.56 9.17
N ILE A 104 -4.01 -5.32 8.22
CA ILE A 104 -3.74 -5.53 6.79
C ILE A 104 -2.63 -4.59 6.31
N ALA A 105 -2.71 -3.30 6.65
CA ALA A 105 -1.69 -2.32 6.29
C ALA A 105 -0.32 -2.68 6.90
N ALA A 106 -0.29 -3.08 8.17
CA ALA A 106 0.93 -3.53 8.84
C ALA A 106 1.51 -4.80 8.16
N GLY A 107 0.65 -5.73 7.75
CA GLY A 107 1.05 -6.92 6.98
C GLY A 107 1.76 -6.55 5.68
N TRP A 108 1.19 -5.63 4.89
CA TRP A 108 1.84 -5.11 3.68
C TRP A 108 3.17 -4.41 3.97
N GLY A 109 3.21 -3.57 5.01
CA GLY A 109 4.42 -2.88 5.44
C GLY A 109 5.54 -3.85 5.83
N LEU A 110 5.22 -4.92 6.57
CA LEU A 110 6.19 -5.95 6.95
C LEU A 110 6.67 -6.77 5.75
N LEU A 111 5.77 -7.14 4.84
CA LEU A 111 6.16 -7.81 3.59
C LEU A 111 7.11 -6.95 2.76
N CYS A 112 6.78 -5.67 2.56
CA CYS A 112 7.63 -4.73 1.85
C CYS A 112 8.98 -4.52 2.56
N ALA A 113 8.97 -4.31 3.88
CA ALA A 113 10.18 -4.12 4.67
C ALA A 113 11.10 -5.36 4.62
N SER A 114 10.56 -6.57 4.69
CA SER A 114 11.34 -7.81 4.59
C SER A 114 12.05 -7.96 3.24
N SER A 115 11.44 -7.42 2.15
CA SER A 115 12.04 -7.42 0.81
C SER A 115 13.25 -6.50 0.68
N LEU A 116 13.47 -5.59 1.64
CA LEU A 116 14.62 -4.69 1.66
C LEU A 116 15.94 -5.45 1.79
N ALA A 117 15.96 -6.56 2.55
CA ALA A 117 17.14 -7.43 2.66
C ALA A 117 17.50 -8.05 1.31
N ALA A 118 16.50 -8.47 0.53
CA ALA A 118 16.69 -9.02 -0.80
C ALA A 118 17.14 -7.98 -1.85
N ALA A 119 16.91 -6.68 -1.57
CA ALA A 119 17.38 -5.55 -2.37
C ALA A 119 18.78 -5.05 -1.97
N ARG A 120 19.35 -5.52 -0.86
CA ARG A 120 20.72 -5.19 -0.40
C ARG A 120 21.81 -6.07 -1.01
N ASP A 121 21.42 -7.23 -1.52
CA ASP A 121 22.34 -8.30 -1.94
C ASP A 121 22.97 -7.99 -3.31
N ARG A 122 23.95 -7.08 -3.29
CA ARG A 122 24.97 -6.77 -4.31
C ARG A 122 25.93 -5.73 -3.71
N ARG A 123 26.95 -6.21 -3.02
CA ARG A 123 28.28 -5.60 -3.07
C ARG A 123 29.16 -6.51 -3.91
#